data_AF-A0A2W2CH83-F1
#
_entry.id   AF-A0A2W2CH83-F1
#
_cell.length_a   1.000
_cell.length_b   1.000
_cell.length_c   1.000
_cell.angle_alpha   90.00
_cell.angle_beta   90.00
_cell.angle_gamma   90.00
#
_symmetry.space_group_name_H-M   'P 1'
#
loop_
_entity.id
_entity.type
_entity.pdbx_description
1 polymer ?
#
loop_
_entity_poly.entity_id
_entity_poly.type
_entity_poly.pdbx_seq_one_letter_code
_entity_poly.pdbx_strand_id
1 'polypeptide(L)'
;MLAGIHGRHADEEVPELLEAALADLGLNYYPRGSQTGQEAVLRVLASRVLAGLMSPMDLATWAHSTIGHDGLALANRLVELDDVYDTLEYTDMTEQDLEGEILAEARRIVGTPGQDAGGAQAVAP
;
A
#
# COMPACT_ATOMS: atom_id res chain seq x y z
N MET A 1 -2.19 19.46 19.14
CA MET A 1 -2.66 18.76 20.37
C MET A 1 -3.82 17.87 19.98
N LEU A 2 -3.72 16.56 20.17
CA LEU A 2 -4.89 15.66 20.10
C LEU A 2 -5.60 15.72 21.47
N ALA A 3 -6.44 16.74 21.66
CA ALA A 3 -7.36 16.75 22.80
C ALA A 3 -8.40 15.63 22.62
N GLY A 4 -8.81 14.99 23.72
CA GLY A 4 -9.57 13.74 23.72
C GLY A 4 -10.83 13.77 22.86
N ILE A 5 -10.73 13.15 21.68
CA ILE A 5 -11.86 12.89 20.77
C ILE A 5 -12.79 11.89 21.45
N HIS A 6 -14.08 12.18 21.47
CA HIS A 6 -15.05 11.23 21.99
C HIS A 6 -15.22 10.10 20.97
N GLY A 7 -14.97 8.85 21.36
CA GLY A 7 -14.91 7.70 20.43
C GLY A 7 -16.11 7.53 19.50
N ARG A 8 -17.29 8.04 19.89
CA ARG A 8 -18.52 8.06 19.06
C ARG A 8 -18.45 8.96 17.81
N HIS A 9 -17.54 9.93 17.77
CA HIS A 9 -17.32 10.84 16.64
C HIS A 9 -15.92 10.65 16.04
N ALA A 10 -15.19 9.62 16.45
CA ALA A 10 -13.81 9.43 16.02
C ALA A 10 -13.68 9.29 14.51
N ASP A 11 -14.65 8.66 13.85
CA ASP A 11 -14.66 8.53 12.38
C ASP A 11 -14.79 9.87 11.64
N GLU A 12 -15.31 10.91 12.31
CA GLU A 12 -15.53 12.26 11.74
C GLU A 12 -14.41 13.22 12.17
N GLU A 13 -14.07 13.24 13.46
CA GLU A 13 -13.14 14.22 14.06
C GLU A 13 -11.66 13.81 13.92
N VAL A 14 -11.34 12.52 13.86
CA VAL A 14 -9.95 12.06 13.73
C VAL A 14 -9.35 12.45 12.38
N PRO A 15 -10.03 12.26 11.22
CA PRO A 15 -9.46 12.62 9.93
C PRO A 15 -9.01 14.09 9.83
N GLU A 16 -9.83 15.03 10.32
CA GLU A 16 -9.54 16.47 10.29
C GLU A 16 -8.33 16.83 11.16
N LEU A 17 -8.25 16.25 12.36
CA LEU A 17 -7.14 16.49 13.28
C LEU A 17 -5.86 15.78 12.84
N LEU A 18 -5.98 14.65 12.15
CA LEU A 18 -4.86 13.86 11.64
C LEU A 18 -4.17 14.56 10.47
N GLU A 19 -4.91 15.16 9.54
CA GLU A 19 -4.34 15.92 8.43
C GLU A 19 -3.46 17.07 8.95
N ALA A 20 -4.00 17.90 9.84
CA ALA A 20 -3.27 19.01 10.43
C ALA A 20 -2.02 18.53 11.21
N ALA A 21 -2.15 17.46 11.99
CA ALA A 21 -1.03 16.92 12.77
C ALA A 21 0.09 16.34 11.89
N LEU A 22 -0.24 15.70 10.77
CA LEU A 22 0.77 15.22 9.82
C LEU A 22 1.44 16.37 9.08
N ALA A 23 0.67 17.39 8.69
CA ALA A 23 1.20 18.60 8.07
C ALA A 23 2.21 19.32 8.97
N ASP A 24 1.93 19.43 10.27
CA ASP A 24 2.86 20.01 11.27
C ASP A 24 4.19 19.24 11.36
N LEU A 25 4.20 17.94 11.03
CA LEU A 25 5.38 17.08 11.02
C LEU A 25 6.04 16.97 9.63
N GLY A 26 5.50 17.67 8.62
CA GLY A 26 5.96 17.56 7.23
C GLY A 26 5.69 16.19 6.59
N LEU A 27 4.69 15.45 7.11
CA LEU A 27 4.29 14.13 6.62
C LEU A 27 3.11 14.26 5.66
N ASN A 28 3.06 13.36 4.68
CA ASN A 28 1.93 13.29 3.74
C ASN A 28 0.69 12.72 4.44
N TYR A 29 -0.42 13.45 4.36
CA TYR A 29 -1.74 12.93 4.68
C TYR A 29 -2.34 12.27 3.44
N TYR A 30 -2.87 11.06 3.62
CA TYR A 30 -3.64 10.36 2.60
C TYR A 30 -5.07 10.16 3.11
N PRO A 31 -6.09 10.68 2.39
CA PRO A 31 -7.47 10.46 2.77
C PRO A 31 -7.80 8.98 2.87
N ARG A 32 -8.69 8.62 3.80
CA ARG A 32 -9.14 7.22 3.97
C ARG A 32 -9.71 6.69 2.67
N GLY A 33 -9.25 5.51 2.24
CA GLY A 33 -9.70 4.87 1.00
C GLY A 33 -9.18 5.54 -0.28
N SER A 34 -8.31 6.54 -0.19
CA SER A 34 -7.70 7.13 -1.38
C SER A 34 -6.78 6.13 -2.08
N GLN A 35 -6.79 6.19 -3.42
CA GLN A 35 -5.91 5.38 -4.25
C GLN A 35 -4.43 5.65 -3.93
N THR A 36 -4.05 6.92 -3.78
CA THR A 36 -2.69 7.33 -3.42
C THR A 36 -2.27 6.80 -2.04
N GLY A 37 -3.18 6.77 -1.07
CA GLY A 37 -2.95 6.14 0.23
C GLY A 37 -2.73 4.63 0.14
N GLN A 38 -3.56 3.93 -0.64
CA GLN A 38 -3.39 2.50 -0.87
C GLN A 38 -2.05 2.19 -1.55
N GLU A 39 -1.64 2.98 -2.54
CA GLU A 39 -0.34 2.79 -3.19
C GLU A 39 0.83 3.10 -2.23
N ALA A 40 0.69 4.09 -1.36
CA ALA A 40 1.71 4.40 -0.34
C ALA A 40 1.87 3.22 0.64
N VAL A 41 0.76 2.65 1.11
CA VAL A 41 0.77 1.45 1.97
C VAL A 41 1.42 0.27 1.23
N LEU A 42 1.03 0.02 -0.02
CA LEU A 42 1.61 -1.06 -0.83
C LEU A 42 3.14 -0.93 -0.95
N ARG A 43 3.66 0.28 -1.21
CA ARG A 43 5.11 0.53 -1.28
C ARG A 43 5.80 0.28 0.05
N VAL A 44 5.17 0.64 1.18
CA VAL A 44 5.71 0.37 2.51
C VAL A 44 5.76 -1.14 2.79
N LEU A 45 4.70 -1.89 2.48
CA LEU A 45 4.67 -3.33 2.69
C LEU A 45 5.67 -4.06 1.78
N ALA A 46 5.77 -3.66 0.51
CA ALA A 46 6.81 -4.16 -0.40
C ALA A 46 8.23 -3.88 0.15
N SER A 47 8.48 -2.68 0.68
CA SER A 47 9.77 -2.36 1.32
C SER A 47 10.06 -3.23 2.54
N ARG A 48 9.04 -3.58 3.33
CA ARG A 48 9.18 -4.48 4.49
C ARG A 48 9.54 -5.90 4.05
N VAL A 49 8.94 -6.42 2.98
CA VAL A 49 9.30 -7.72 2.40
C VAL A 49 10.76 -7.72 1.97
N LEU A 50 11.21 -6.68 1.25
CA LEU A 50 12.60 -6.56 0.81
C LEU A 50 13.59 -6.43 1.97
N ALA A 51 13.16 -5.90 3.11
CA ALA A 51 13.93 -5.84 4.34
C ALA A 51 13.88 -7.15 5.18
N GLY A 52 13.13 -8.16 4.74
CA GLY A 52 12.92 -9.41 5.48
C GLY A 52 12.05 -9.26 6.73
N LEU A 53 11.26 -8.18 6.83
CA LEU A 53 10.38 -7.86 7.96
C LEU A 53 8.92 -8.32 7.75
N MET A 54 8.65 -8.95 6.61
CA MET A 54 7.37 -9.49 6.18
C MET A 54 7.67 -10.59 5.16
N SER A 55 6.91 -11.70 5.17
CA SER A 55 7.12 -12.74 4.16
C SER A 55 6.60 -12.27 2.80
N PRO A 56 7.13 -12.80 1.68
CA PRO A 56 6.59 -12.50 0.35
C PRO A 56 5.11 -12.90 0.24
N MET A 57 4.73 -14.08 0.71
CA MET A 57 3.34 -14.54 0.65
C MET A 57 2.38 -13.63 1.43
N ASP A 58 2.76 -13.13 2.60
CA ASP A 58 1.91 -12.19 3.36
C ASP A 58 1.59 -10.92 2.54
N LEU A 59 2.51 -10.47 1.68
CA LEU A 59 2.28 -9.32 0.81
C LEU A 59 1.29 -9.64 -0.31
N ALA A 60 1.41 -10.80 -0.94
CA ALA A 60 0.49 -11.25 -2.00
C ALA A 60 -0.93 -11.43 -1.44
N THR A 61 -1.06 -12.14 -0.32
CA THR A 61 -2.34 -12.36 0.38
C THR A 61 -2.95 -11.05 0.88
N TRP A 62 -2.14 -10.13 1.40
CA TRP A 62 -2.64 -8.80 1.76
C TRP A 62 -3.16 -8.04 0.54
N ALA A 63 -2.42 -8.06 -0.57
CA ALA A 63 -2.84 -7.38 -1.80
C ALA A 63 -4.15 -7.97 -2.32
N HIS A 64 -4.29 -9.28 -2.38
CA HIS A 64 -5.51 -9.93 -2.82
C HIS A 64 -6.70 -9.62 -1.91
N SER A 65 -6.56 -9.83 -0.59
CA SER A 65 -7.66 -9.61 0.37
C SER A 65 -8.07 -8.15 0.56
N THR A 66 -7.13 -7.21 0.41
CA THR A 66 -7.36 -5.78 0.71
C THR A 66 -7.62 -4.94 -0.54
N ILE A 67 -6.91 -5.22 -1.64
CA ILE A 67 -6.99 -4.44 -2.89
C ILE A 67 -7.88 -5.16 -3.90
N GLY A 68 -7.71 -6.48 -4.06
CA GLY A 68 -8.46 -7.29 -5.01
C GLY A 68 -8.14 -7.00 -6.48
N HIS A 69 -8.77 -7.76 -7.39
CA HIS A 69 -8.49 -7.68 -8.84
C HIS A 69 -8.88 -6.36 -9.50
N ASP A 70 -9.95 -5.73 -9.02
CA ASP A 70 -10.47 -4.47 -9.57
C ASP A 70 -9.87 -3.24 -8.88
N GLY A 71 -8.86 -3.44 -8.02
CA GLY A 71 -8.23 -2.40 -7.23
C GLY A 71 -7.10 -1.69 -7.97
N LEU A 72 -5.95 -1.57 -7.30
CA LEU A 72 -4.79 -0.86 -7.81
C LEU A 72 -4.10 -1.64 -8.93
N ALA A 73 -4.00 -1.03 -10.11
CA ALA A 73 -3.18 -1.57 -11.21
C ALA A 73 -1.73 -1.87 -10.79
N LEU A 74 -1.18 -1.09 -9.85
CA LEU A 74 0.17 -1.33 -9.30
C LEU A 74 0.29 -2.64 -8.52
N ALA A 75 -0.82 -3.16 -7.96
CA ALA A 75 -0.89 -4.37 -7.16
C ALA A 75 -1.34 -5.62 -7.95
N ASN A 76 -1.87 -5.47 -9.17
CA ASN A 76 -2.49 -6.57 -9.93
C ASN A 76 -1.63 -7.83 -9.97
N ARG A 77 -0.33 -7.69 -10.21
CA ARG A 77 0.55 -8.87 -10.28
C ARG A 77 0.66 -9.61 -8.94
N LEU A 78 0.66 -8.89 -7.82
CA LEU A 78 0.65 -9.53 -6.49
C LEU A 78 -0.67 -10.28 -6.23
N VAL A 79 -1.79 -9.71 -6.68
CA VAL A 79 -3.11 -10.35 -6.58
C VAL A 79 -3.13 -11.65 -7.41
N GLU A 80 -2.65 -11.61 -8.65
CA GLU A 80 -2.53 -12.81 -9.50
C GLU A 80 -1.60 -13.87 -8.89
N LEU A 81 -0.50 -13.46 -8.25
CA LEU A 81 0.45 -14.41 -7.64
C LEU A 81 -0.16 -15.12 -6.42
N ASP A 82 -1.09 -14.48 -5.70
CA ASP A 82 -1.86 -15.13 -4.65
C ASP A 82 -2.80 -16.21 -5.23
N ASP A 83 -3.49 -15.94 -6.34
CA ASP A 83 -4.28 -16.97 -7.05
C ASP A 83 -3.44 -18.14 -7.58
N VAL A 84 -2.22 -17.85 -8.04
CA VAL A 84 -1.28 -18.90 -8.49
C VAL A 84 -0.92 -19.82 -7.34
N TYR A 85 -0.77 -19.30 -6.12
CA TYR A 85 -0.50 -20.13 -4.94
C TYR A 85 -1.60 -21.17 -4.72
N ASP A 86 -2.86 -20.77 -4.83
CA ASP A 86 -4.01 -21.67 -4.66
C ASP A 86 -4.07 -22.79 -5.72
N THR A 87 -3.41 -22.59 -6.86
CA THR A 87 -3.38 -23.55 -7.97
C THR A 87 -1.98 -24.10 -8.25
N LEU A 88 -1.02 -23.90 -7.34
CA LEU A 88 0.39 -24.19 -7.54
C LEU A 88 0.64 -25.66 -7.94
N GLU A 89 -0.14 -26.59 -7.38
CA GLU A 89 -0.10 -28.02 -7.68
C GLU A 89 -0.43 -28.38 -9.15
N TYR A 90 -1.04 -27.46 -9.89
CA TYR A 90 -1.37 -27.57 -11.31
C TYR A 90 -0.39 -26.82 -12.22
N THR A 91 0.67 -26.25 -11.67
CA THR A 91 1.69 -25.49 -12.40
C THR A 91 3.05 -26.18 -12.35
N ASP A 92 4.00 -25.72 -13.18
CA ASP A 92 5.39 -26.15 -13.11
C ASP A 92 6.22 -25.34 -12.07
N MET A 93 5.59 -24.43 -11.32
CA MET A 93 6.27 -23.56 -10.35
C MET A 93 6.38 -24.23 -8.99
N THR A 94 7.50 -23.98 -8.31
CA THR A 94 7.64 -24.27 -6.88
C THR A 94 7.21 -23.07 -6.03
N GLU A 95 6.97 -23.28 -4.73
CA GLU A 95 6.75 -22.17 -3.78
C GLU A 95 7.91 -21.16 -3.81
N GLN A 96 9.14 -21.65 -3.98
CA GLN A 96 10.33 -20.81 -4.06
C GLN A 96 10.35 -19.95 -5.34
N ASP A 97 9.87 -20.48 -6.47
CA ASP A 97 9.75 -19.70 -7.70
C ASP A 97 8.71 -18.59 -7.53
N LEU A 98 7.58 -18.92 -6.90
CA LEU A 98 6.52 -17.96 -6.60
C LEU A 98 7.00 -16.84 -5.66
N GLU A 99 7.67 -17.18 -4.56
CA GLU A 99 8.30 -16.19 -3.67
C GLU A 99 9.31 -15.31 -4.42
N GLY A 100 10.06 -15.90 -5.34
CA GLY A 100 10.99 -15.19 -6.23
C GLY A 100 10.28 -14.14 -7.09
N GLU A 101 9.13 -14.49 -7.67
CA GLU A 101 8.29 -13.57 -8.45
C GLU A 101 7.71 -12.45 -7.58
N ILE A 102 7.21 -12.79 -6.39
CA ILE A 102 6.69 -11.78 -5.45
C ILE A 102 7.79 -10.80 -5.03
N LEU A 103 9.01 -11.29 -4.79
CA LEU A 103 10.17 -10.44 -4.48
C LEU A 103 10.56 -9.56 -5.67
N ALA A 104 10.51 -10.08 -6.90
CA ALA A 104 10.77 -9.29 -8.10
C ALA A 104 9.73 -8.16 -8.24
N GLU A 105 8.48 -8.48 -7.99
CA GLU A 105 7.37 -7.54 -8.04
C GLU A 105 7.45 -6.47 -6.94
N ALA A 106 7.82 -6.86 -5.71
CA ALA A 106 8.08 -5.93 -4.63
C ALA A 106 9.19 -4.91 -4.98
N ARG A 107 10.26 -5.34 -5.66
CA ARG A 107 11.31 -4.43 -6.16
C ARG A 107 10.77 -3.48 -7.23
N ARG A 108 9.93 -3.97 -8.15
CA ARG A 108 9.28 -3.14 -9.17
C ARG A 108 8.42 -2.06 -8.53
N ILE A 109 7.62 -2.42 -7.53
CA ILE A 109 6.72 -1.48 -6.82
C ILE A 109 7.53 -0.38 -6.11
N VAL A 110 8.58 -0.75 -5.38
CA VAL A 110 9.44 0.22 -4.67
C VAL A 110 10.24 1.09 -5.65
N GLY A 111 10.69 0.53 -6.78
CA GLY A 111 11.42 1.25 -7.82
C GLY A 111 10.57 2.11 -8.74
N THR A 112 9.25 1.94 -8.75
CA THR A 112 8.33 2.76 -9.55
C THR A 112 8.08 4.08 -8.83
N PRO A 113 8.47 5.24 -9.41
CA PRO A 113 8.19 6.52 -8.79
C PRO A 113 6.69 6.67 -8.54
N GLY A 114 6.31 7.16 -7.35
CA GLY A 114 4.94 7.59 -7.12
C GLY A 114 4.58 8.67 -8.14
N GLN A 115 3.36 8.64 -8.69
CA GLN A 115 2.83 9.85 -9.32
C GLN A 115 2.60 10.85 -8.19
N ASP A 116 3.65 11.59 -7.84
CA ASP A 116 3.60 12.62 -6.83
C ASP A 116 2.51 13.62 -7.22
N ALA A 117 1.63 13.96 -6.28
CA ALA A 117 0.63 15.01 -6.39
C ALA A 117 1.31 16.39 -6.48
N GLY A 118 2.02 16.64 -7.59
CA GLY A 118 2.62 17.93 -7.94
C GLY A 118 1.59 18.84 -8.57
N GLY A 119 0.90 19.62 -7.75
CA GLY A 119 -0.09 20.58 -8.22
C GLY A 119 -0.40 21.73 -7.25
N ALA A 120 0.44 22.00 -6.25
CA ALA A 120 0.40 23.28 -5.55
C ALA A 120 1.06 24.33 -6.43
N GLN A 121 0.30 24.86 -7.40
CA GLN A 121 0.71 26.04 -8.14
C GLN A 121 0.69 27.22 -7.16
N ALA A 122 1.88 27.69 -6.81
CA ALA A 122 2.08 28.95 -6.12
C ALA A 122 1.42 30.08 -6.93
N VAL A 123 0.38 30.69 -6.36
CA VAL A 123 -0.06 32.02 -6.75
C VAL A 123 0.47 32.97 -5.68
N ALA A 124 1.43 33.80 -6.09
CA ALA A 124 1.82 34.98 -5.35
C ALA A 124 2.17 36.08 -6.37
N PRO A 125 2.06 37.35 -5.98
CA PRO A 125 0.94 38.03 -5.33
C PRO A 125 0.04 38.78 -6.33
#